data_AF-A0A4W3HQ73-F1
#
_entry.id   AF-A0A4W3HQ73-F1
#
_cell.length_a   1.000
_cell.length_b   1.000
_cell.length_c   1.000
_cell.angle_alpha   90.00
_cell.angle_beta   90.00
_cell.angle_gamma   90.00
#
_symmetry.space_group_name_H-M   'P 1'
#
loop_
_entity.id
_entity.type
_entity.pdbx_description
1 polymer ?
#
loop_
_entity_poly.entity_id
_entity_poly.type
_entity_poly.pdbx_seq_one_letter_code
_entity_poly.pdbx_strand_id
1 'polypeptide(L)'
;MLSQAVCSPILCQRVLTTQSSRGVYNSDCQTPDQHSLTTTRTMKLLSLLCLSSIFTLGLAFRIHGKKHSAEVDVRSQHPNLTGLPDRCNDEGFDAITLDHQGIIYYLRGDYVWAGYRSPATFLNQTWPELPGHIDAAFRIHHPSNPQLHNNTFFFKDGKVWQFHGQTLKGQFLMGERFPGIPVGLDAAVECPAGECPQDSVLFFKG
;
A
#
# COMPACT_ATOMS: atom_id res chain seq x y z
N MET A 1 41.53 8.96 -27.74
CA MET A 1 42.68 8.42 -26.98
C MET A 1 43.04 9.49 -25.95
N LEU A 2 42.99 9.33 -24.62
CA LEU A 2 42.86 8.18 -23.73
C LEU A 2 41.95 8.58 -22.55
N SER A 3 40.96 7.76 -22.23
CA SER A 3 40.31 7.80 -20.90
C SER A 3 41.05 6.79 -20.02
N GLN A 4 41.49 7.24 -18.86
CA GLN A 4 42.26 6.45 -17.91
C GLN A 4 41.36 5.42 -17.24
N ALA A 5 41.87 4.19 -17.17
CA ALA A 5 41.40 3.16 -16.26
C ALA A 5 42.16 3.28 -14.94
N VAL A 6 41.47 3.20 -13.81
CA VAL A 6 42.03 2.75 -12.54
C VAL A 6 41.04 1.77 -11.91
N CYS A 7 41.52 0.58 -11.56
CA CYS A 7 40.77 -0.53 -10.98
C CYS A 7 40.70 -0.48 -9.44
N SER A 8 39.64 -1.15 -8.92
CA SER A 8 39.36 -1.72 -7.57
C SER A 8 40.59 -2.18 -6.74
N PRO A 9 40.53 -2.42 -5.39
CA PRO A 9 39.74 -3.53 -4.78
C PRO A 9 39.33 -3.38 -3.28
N ILE A 10 38.73 -4.44 -2.68
CA ILE A 10 38.57 -4.78 -1.22
C ILE A 10 37.26 -4.28 -0.56
N LEU A 11 36.41 -5.05 0.14
CA LEU A 11 36.22 -6.49 0.40
C LEU A 11 34.95 -6.65 1.29
N CYS A 12 34.33 -7.83 1.23
CA CYS A 12 33.61 -8.52 2.31
C CYS A 12 32.28 -7.97 2.88
N GLN A 13 31.22 -8.69 2.51
CA GLN A 13 30.28 -9.40 3.41
C GLN A 13 29.53 -8.60 4.50
N ARG A 14 28.19 -8.59 4.37
CA ARG A 14 27.32 -9.33 5.31
C ARG A 14 25.97 -9.60 4.64
N VAL A 15 25.76 -10.84 4.22
CA VAL A 15 24.41 -11.40 4.10
C VAL A 15 23.91 -11.55 5.53
N LEU A 16 22.98 -10.70 5.95
CA LEU A 16 22.22 -10.91 7.19
C LEU A 16 21.09 -11.88 6.87
N THR A 17 21.39 -13.18 6.92
CA THR A 17 20.37 -14.18 7.19
C THR A 17 19.97 -14.03 8.65
N THR A 18 18.86 -13.34 8.92
CA THR A 18 18.20 -13.43 10.23
C THR A 18 17.06 -14.42 10.12
N GLN A 19 17.28 -15.56 10.79
CA GLN A 19 16.30 -16.60 10.98
C GLN A 19 15.44 -16.22 12.19
N SER A 20 14.11 -16.37 12.04
CA SER A 20 13.16 -16.64 13.13
C SER A 20 13.02 -15.63 14.27
N SER A 21 11.87 -14.98 14.36
CA SER A 21 10.94 -15.29 15.46
C SER A 21 9.55 -14.72 15.16
N ARG A 22 8.53 -15.54 15.45
CA ARG A 22 7.11 -15.19 15.39
C ARG A 22 6.83 -14.01 16.32
N GLY A 23 6.49 -12.85 15.74
CA GLY A 23 5.84 -11.76 16.45
C GLY A 23 4.36 -11.75 16.11
N VAL A 24 3.52 -12.19 17.03
CA VAL A 24 2.07 -11.96 16.97
C VAL A 24 1.86 -10.48 17.24
N TYR A 25 1.58 -9.68 16.21
CA TYR A 25 1.14 -8.30 16.38
C TYR A 25 -0.38 -8.31 16.61
N ASN A 26 -0.77 -8.14 17.87
CA ASN A 26 -2.14 -7.83 18.26
C ASN A 26 -2.29 -6.30 18.16
N SER A 27 -3.09 -5.81 17.21
CA SER A 27 -3.35 -4.37 17.04
C SER A 27 -4.68 -4.00 17.66
N ASP A 28 -4.66 -3.61 18.94
CA ASP A 28 -5.69 -2.78 19.53
C ASP A 28 -5.50 -1.33 19.06
N CYS A 29 -6.42 -0.83 18.24
CA CYS A 29 -6.45 0.57 17.82
C CYS A 29 -7.00 1.44 18.95
N GLN A 30 -6.13 2.16 19.66
CA GLN A 30 -6.52 3.31 20.49
C GLN A 30 -6.19 4.63 19.78
N THR A 31 -7.20 5.48 19.68
CA THR A 31 -7.14 6.84 19.09
C THR A 31 -6.32 7.79 19.97
N PRO A 32 -5.47 8.66 19.39
CA PRO A 32 -4.70 9.62 20.18
C PRO A 32 -5.49 10.91 20.50
N ASP A 33 -5.30 11.35 21.74
CA ASP A 33 -5.79 12.59 22.35
C ASP A 33 -5.40 13.86 21.57
N GLN A 34 -6.34 14.79 21.44
CA GLN A 34 -6.12 16.12 20.88
C GLN A 34 -5.48 17.06 21.90
N HIS A 35 -4.22 17.43 21.68
CA HIS A 35 -3.61 18.60 22.32
C HIS A 35 -3.99 19.89 21.60
N SER A 36 -4.81 20.67 22.30
CA SER A 36 -4.85 22.13 22.44
C SER A 36 -4.13 23.01 21.41
N LEU A 37 -4.91 23.83 20.69
CA LEU A 37 -4.48 25.13 20.16
C LEU A 37 -5.56 26.16 20.49
N THR A 38 -5.18 27.09 21.36
CA THR A 38 -5.92 28.28 21.77
C THR A 38 -6.18 29.21 20.58
N THR A 39 -7.43 29.63 20.37
CA THR A 39 -7.77 30.98 19.87
C THR A 39 -9.19 31.34 20.28
N THR A 40 -9.28 32.33 21.17
CA THR A 40 -10.50 32.95 21.68
C THR A 40 -11.03 33.96 20.66
N ARG A 41 -12.25 33.80 20.14
CA ARG A 41 -13.10 34.95 19.76
C ARG A 41 -14.58 34.58 19.58
N THR A 42 -15.36 34.93 20.60
CA THR A 42 -16.71 35.51 20.53
C THR A 42 -17.75 34.87 19.59
N MET A 43 -18.62 34.00 20.13
CA MET A 43 -20.06 33.97 19.80
C MET A 43 -20.85 33.39 21.00
N LYS A 44 -20.99 34.20 22.07
CA LYS A 44 -22.06 34.01 23.06
C LYS A 44 -23.33 34.65 22.49
N LEU A 45 -24.19 33.85 21.86
CA LEU A 45 -25.65 34.05 21.80
C LEU A 45 -26.20 32.97 20.87
N LEU A 46 -26.97 32.01 21.39
CA LEU A 46 -27.92 31.09 20.70
C LEU A 46 -28.14 29.76 21.46
N SER A 47 -27.57 29.59 22.66
CA SER A 47 -27.67 28.37 23.48
C SER A 47 -28.91 28.28 24.40
N LEU A 48 -30.12 28.67 23.96
CA LEU A 48 -31.28 28.70 24.88
C LEU A 48 -32.63 28.17 24.35
N LEU A 49 -32.67 27.34 23.31
CA LEU A 49 -33.94 26.79 22.81
C LEU A 49 -33.99 25.26 22.62
N CYS A 50 -33.18 24.49 23.37
CA CYS A 50 -33.21 23.02 23.25
C CYS A 50 -33.27 22.30 24.62
N LEU A 51 -34.15 22.76 25.52
CA LEU A 51 -34.32 22.15 26.85
C LEU A 51 -35.77 21.72 27.17
N SER A 52 -36.65 21.58 26.18
CA SER A 52 -38.07 21.24 26.44
C SER A 52 -38.56 19.90 25.86
N SER A 53 -37.69 18.93 25.60
CA SER A 53 -38.14 17.66 24.98
C SER A 53 -37.69 16.35 25.64
N ILE A 54 -37.15 16.36 26.86
CA ILE A 54 -36.61 15.12 27.49
C ILE A 54 -37.52 14.52 28.59
N PHE A 55 -38.67 15.13 28.89
CA PHE A 55 -39.59 14.60 29.89
C PHE A 55 -40.89 14.08 29.27
N THR A 56 -40.85 12.88 28.66
CA THR A 56 -41.95 11.89 28.63
C THR A 56 -41.61 10.71 27.71
N LEU A 57 -40.84 9.72 28.20
CA LEU A 57 -41.09 8.28 27.95
C LEU A 57 -40.09 7.40 28.73
N GLY A 58 -40.02 7.60 30.04
CA GLY A 58 -39.52 6.57 30.95
C GLY A 58 -40.72 5.85 31.54
N LEU A 59 -41.05 4.66 31.01
CA LEU A 59 -41.45 3.44 31.73
C LEU A 59 -42.05 2.42 30.75
N ALA A 60 -41.68 1.15 30.98
CA ALA A 60 -42.03 -0.08 30.24
C ALA A 60 -41.14 -0.32 29.02
N PHE A 61 -40.24 -1.30 28.94
CA PHE A 61 -40.23 -2.65 29.52
C PHE A 61 -38.79 -3.11 29.80
N ARG A 62 -38.49 -3.48 31.05
CA ARG A 62 -37.64 -4.63 31.35
C ARG A 62 -38.57 -5.84 31.36
N ILE A 63 -38.36 -6.85 30.52
CA ILE A 63 -38.17 -8.29 30.82
C ILE A 63 -38.08 -9.03 29.46
N HIS A 64 -36.92 -9.61 29.15
CA HIS A 64 -36.74 -11.05 28.83
C HIS A 64 -35.37 -11.24 28.19
N GLY A 65 -34.48 -11.84 28.97
CA GLY A 65 -33.25 -12.42 28.45
C GLY A 65 -33.56 -13.60 27.55
N LYS A 66 -32.88 -13.66 26.41
CA LYS A 66 -32.49 -14.90 25.76
C LYS A 66 -31.08 -14.68 25.21
N LYS A 67 -30.10 -15.25 25.91
CA LYS A 67 -28.78 -15.51 25.33
C LYS A 67 -28.98 -16.56 24.24
N HIS A 68 -28.69 -16.19 23.01
CA HIS A 68 -28.33 -17.14 21.97
C HIS A 68 -27.10 -16.56 21.28
N SER A 69 -25.93 -16.97 21.73
CA SER A 69 -24.70 -16.83 20.95
C SER A 69 -24.84 -17.80 19.79
N ALA A 70 -25.37 -17.31 18.68
CA ALA A 70 -25.04 -17.85 17.38
C ALA A 70 -23.88 -16.98 16.90
N GLU A 71 -22.69 -17.57 16.85
CA GLU A 71 -21.60 -17.05 16.04
C GLU A 71 -22.07 -17.10 14.60
N VAL A 72 -22.63 -15.99 14.13
CA VAL A 72 -22.83 -15.77 12.71
C VAL A 72 -21.45 -15.46 12.20
N ASP A 73 -20.84 -16.44 11.52
CA ASP A 73 -19.77 -16.18 10.57
C ASP A 73 -20.33 -15.20 9.53
N VAL A 74 -20.17 -13.91 9.79
CA VAL A 74 -20.38 -12.88 8.79
C VAL A 74 -19.17 -12.95 7.88
N ARG A 75 -19.10 -14.01 7.06
CA ARG A 75 -18.46 -13.88 5.77
C ARG A 75 -19.25 -12.79 5.07
N SER A 76 -18.72 -11.57 5.14
CA SER A 76 -19.23 -10.42 4.43
C SER A 76 -19.06 -10.72 2.94
N GLN A 77 -19.96 -11.54 2.40
CA GLN A 77 -20.22 -11.62 0.98
C GLN A 77 -20.80 -10.26 0.65
N HIS A 78 -19.91 -9.29 0.39
CA HIS A 78 -20.30 -8.13 -0.37
C HIS A 78 -20.74 -8.72 -1.70
N PRO A 79 -22.05 -8.69 -2.03
CA PRO A 79 -22.49 -9.24 -3.30
C PRO A 79 -21.70 -8.50 -4.36
N ASN A 80 -21.05 -9.28 -5.21
CA ASN A 80 -20.22 -8.80 -6.28
C ASN A 80 -21.13 -8.15 -7.35
N LEU A 81 -21.65 -6.97 -7.02
CA LEU A 81 -22.73 -6.28 -7.73
C LEU A 81 -22.31 -5.83 -9.13
N THR A 82 -21.00 -5.86 -9.41
CA THR A 82 -20.39 -5.36 -10.65
C THR A 82 -19.78 -6.47 -11.51
N GLY A 83 -19.70 -7.72 -11.01
CA GLY A 83 -18.98 -8.81 -11.69
C GLY A 83 -17.46 -8.62 -11.73
N LEU A 84 -16.92 -7.66 -10.97
CA LEU A 84 -15.49 -7.37 -10.85
C LEU A 84 -14.91 -8.11 -9.64
N PRO A 85 -13.62 -8.49 -9.60
CA PRO A 85 -13.09 -9.21 -8.45
C PRO A 85 -13.28 -8.44 -7.13
N ASP A 86 -13.57 -9.18 -6.08
CA ASP A 86 -13.66 -8.64 -4.73
C ASP A 86 -12.27 -8.60 -4.09
N ARG A 87 -11.94 -7.45 -3.48
CA ARG A 87 -10.70 -7.25 -2.73
C ARG A 87 -10.77 -7.83 -1.32
N CYS A 88 -11.96 -8.05 -0.78
CA CYS A 88 -12.22 -8.51 0.59
C CYS A 88 -12.38 -10.03 0.67
N ASN A 89 -11.54 -10.77 -0.06
CA ASN A 89 -11.51 -12.22 -0.04
C ASN A 89 -10.23 -12.74 0.64
N ASP A 90 -10.11 -14.06 0.74
CA ASP A 90 -8.96 -14.71 1.41
C ASP A 90 -7.67 -14.70 0.56
N GLU A 91 -7.70 -14.05 -0.60
CA GLU A 91 -6.56 -13.97 -1.52
C GLU A 91 -5.70 -12.74 -1.18
N GLY A 92 -4.38 -12.90 -1.24
CA GLY A 92 -3.44 -11.78 -1.14
C GLY A 92 -3.47 -10.87 -2.38
N PHE A 93 -2.59 -9.88 -2.41
CA PHE A 93 -2.29 -9.11 -3.62
C PHE A 93 -0.96 -9.59 -4.18
N ASP A 94 -0.82 -9.54 -5.50
CA ASP A 94 0.42 -9.93 -6.17
C ASP A 94 1.48 -8.83 -5.98
N ALA A 95 1.07 -7.56 -6.05
CA ALA A 95 1.94 -6.42 -5.82
C ALA A 95 1.18 -5.21 -5.25
N ILE A 96 1.90 -4.33 -4.55
CA ILE A 96 1.38 -3.06 -4.03
C ILE A 96 2.39 -1.96 -4.33
N THR A 97 1.93 -0.83 -4.86
CA THR A 97 2.81 0.33 -5.13
C THR A 97 2.07 1.65 -5.01
N LEU A 98 2.79 2.75 -4.92
CA LEU A 98 2.26 4.10 -5.04
C LEU A 98 2.36 4.60 -6.49
N ASP A 99 1.56 5.60 -6.86
CA ASP A 99 1.81 6.45 -8.02
C ASP A 99 2.49 7.77 -7.65
N HIS A 100 2.73 8.60 -8.67
CA HIS A 100 3.31 9.92 -8.50
C HIS A 100 2.47 10.92 -7.66
N GLN A 101 1.19 10.65 -7.39
CA GLN A 101 0.33 11.42 -6.46
C GLN A 101 0.31 10.85 -5.03
N GLY A 102 0.93 9.69 -4.79
CA GLY A 102 0.82 8.98 -3.52
C GLY A 102 -0.44 8.11 -3.38
N ILE A 103 -1.16 7.83 -4.47
CA ILE A 103 -2.26 6.87 -4.43
C ILE A 103 -1.69 5.45 -4.40
N ILE A 104 -2.10 4.67 -3.40
CA ILE A 104 -1.73 3.25 -3.27
C ILE A 104 -2.56 2.45 -4.29
N TYR A 105 -1.89 1.63 -5.09
CA TYR A 105 -2.52 0.66 -5.97
C TYR A 105 -2.24 -0.75 -5.44
N TYR A 106 -3.30 -1.56 -5.41
CA TYR A 106 -3.24 -2.97 -5.08
C TYR A 106 -3.47 -3.76 -6.38
N LEU A 107 -2.58 -4.69 -6.72
CA LEU A 107 -2.60 -5.42 -7.98
C LEU A 107 -2.89 -6.91 -7.70
N ARG A 108 -3.79 -7.52 -8.48
CA ARG A 108 -4.02 -8.96 -8.45
C ARG A 108 -4.52 -9.45 -9.80
N GLY A 109 -3.86 -10.46 -10.36
CA GLY A 109 -4.17 -10.98 -11.69
C GLY A 109 -4.18 -9.86 -12.72
N ASP A 110 -5.26 -9.74 -13.48
CA ASP A 110 -5.43 -8.70 -14.49
C ASP A 110 -6.04 -7.40 -13.95
N TYR A 111 -6.18 -7.25 -12.62
CA TYR A 111 -6.94 -6.18 -12.01
C TYR A 111 -6.11 -5.32 -11.06
N VAL A 112 -6.57 -4.08 -10.89
CA VAL A 112 -6.00 -3.12 -9.97
C VAL A 112 -7.09 -2.35 -9.22
N TRP A 113 -6.79 -2.01 -7.97
CA TRP A 113 -7.61 -1.13 -7.14
C TRP A 113 -6.84 0.13 -6.75
N ALA A 114 -7.35 1.30 -7.13
CA ALA A 114 -6.81 2.60 -6.70
C ALA A 114 -7.33 2.97 -5.30
N GLY A 115 -6.43 3.05 -4.33
CA GLY A 115 -6.75 3.30 -2.94
C GLY A 115 -7.68 2.24 -2.33
N TYR A 116 -8.31 2.61 -1.21
CA TYR A 116 -9.12 1.69 -0.39
C TYR A 116 -10.61 1.66 -0.78
N ARG A 117 -11.08 2.55 -1.68
CA ARG A 117 -12.51 2.67 -2.03
C ARG A 117 -12.86 2.39 -3.49
N SER A 118 -11.92 2.54 -4.41
CA SER A 118 -12.27 2.43 -5.84
C SER A 118 -12.64 0.98 -6.22
N PRO A 119 -13.55 0.76 -7.16
CA PRO A 119 -13.76 -0.60 -7.70
C PRO A 119 -12.50 -1.10 -8.41
N ALA A 120 -12.45 -2.40 -8.71
CA ALA A 120 -11.39 -2.95 -9.55
C ALA A 120 -11.49 -2.37 -10.97
N THR A 121 -10.35 -2.14 -11.60
CA THR A 121 -10.25 -1.86 -13.05
C THR A 121 -9.24 -2.82 -13.66
N PHE A 122 -9.23 -2.97 -14.99
CA PHE A 122 -8.19 -3.77 -15.62
C PHE A 122 -6.84 -3.05 -15.55
N LEU A 123 -5.80 -3.81 -15.27
CA LEU A 123 -4.44 -3.31 -15.14
C LEU A 123 -3.98 -2.59 -16.41
N ASN A 124 -4.28 -3.16 -17.58
CA ASN A 124 -3.94 -2.58 -18.89
C ASN A 124 -4.73 -1.31 -19.26
N GLN A 125 -5.85 -1.04 -18.57
CA GLN A 125 -6.58 0.23 -18.71
C GLN A 125 -5.89 1.34 -17.92
N THR A 126 -5.27 1.01 -16.78
CA THR A 126 -4.54 1.97 -15.95
C THR A 126 -3.11 2.18 -16.46
N TRP A 127 -2.40 1.10 -16.81
CA TRP A 127 -1.07 1.13 -17.40
C TRP A 127 -1.09 0.38 -18.73
N PRO A 128 -1.25 1.11 -19.86
CA PRO A 128 -1.17 0.51 -21.18
C PRO A 128 0.14 -0.27 -21.32
N GLU A 129 0.08 -1.45 -21.95
CA GLU A 129 1.21 -2.36 -22.17
C GLU A 129 1.71 -3.14 -20.94
N LEU A 130 1.17 -2.87 -19.74
CA LEU A 130 1.50 -3.66 -18.56
C LEU A 130 0.71 -4.99 -18.57
N PRO A 131 1.37 -6.16 -18.50
CA PRO A 131 0.69 -7.45 -18.41
C PRO A 131 0.11 -7.66 -17.00
N GLY A 132 -0.90 -8.53 -16.88
CA GLY A 132 -1.40 -8.97 -15.57
C GLY A 132 -0.43 -9.90 -14.82
N HIS A 133 -0.80 -10.23 -13.59
CA HIS A 133 -0.03 -11.07 -12.67
C HIS A 133 1.39 -10.52 -12.46
N ILE A 134 1.47 -9.37 -11.79
CA ILE A 134 2.73 -8.67 -11.52
C ILE A 134 3.38 -9.26 -10.27
N ASP A 135 4.65 -9.66 -10.36
CA ASP A 135 5.41 -10.30 -9.28
C ASP A 135 5.73 -9.33 -8.14
N ALA A 136 6.12 -8.10 -8.50
CA ALA A 136 6.46 -7.06 -7.55
C ALA A 136 6.33 -5.68 -8.21
N ALA A 137 6.14 -4.65 -7.40
CA ALA A 137 6.15 -3.28 -7.89
C ALA A 137 6.68 -2.33 -6.82
N PHE A 138 7.34 -1.26 -7.23
CA PHE A 138 7.61 -0.12 -6.36
C PHE A 138 7.65 1.17 -7.18
N ARG A 139 7.33 2.28 -6.54
CA ARG A 139 7.62 3.62 -7.05
C ARG A 139 8.88 4.10 -6.36
N ILE A 140 9.71 4.86 -7.07
CA ILE A 140 10.89 5.50 -6.49
C ILE A 140 10.70 7.01 -6.33
N HIS A 141 10.90 7.49 -5.12
CA HIS A 141 10.84 8.88 -4.73
C HIS A 141 12.26 9.41 -4.55
N HIS A 142 12.89 9.75 -5.68
CA HIS A 142 14.29 10.19 -5.71
C HIS A 142 14.37 11.67 -6.13
N PRO A 143 14.03 12.65 -5.27
CA PRO A 143 13.88 14.05 -5.66
C PRO A 143 15.16 14.69 -6.21
N SER A 144 16.34 14.19 -5.84
CA SER A 144 17.64 14.61 -6.37
C SER A 144 17.93 14.09 -7.79
N ASN A 145 17.13 13.16 -8.32
CA ASN A 145 17.24 12.61 -9.66
C ASN A 145 15.90 12.72 -10.41
N PRO A 146 15.62 13.85 -11.07
CA PRO A 146 14.33 14.11 -11.73
C PRO A 146 13.97 13.10 -12.82
N GLN A 147 14.94 12.44 -13.45
CA GLN A 147 14.69 11.43 -14.47
C GLN A 147 14.14 10.12 -13.88
N LEU A 148 14.42 9.88 -12.61
CA LEU A 148 14.03 8.69 -11.88
C LEU A 148 12.87 8.96 -10.92
N HIS A 149 12.76 10.18 -10.39
CA HIS A 149 11.74 10.61 -9.46
C HIS A 149 10.32 10.28 -9.93
N ASN A 150 9.56 9.65 -9.05
CA ASN A 150 8.19 9.21 -9.26
C ASN A 150 7.97 8.21 -10.40
N ASN A 151 9.03 7.53 -10.84
CA ASN A 151 8.86 6.39 -11.72
C ASN A 151 8.39 5.17 -10.93
N THR A 152 7.46 4.42 -11.52
CA THR A 152 6.98 3.15 -11.00
C THR A 152 7.59 2.02 -11.82
N PHE A 153 8.15 1.03 -11.12
CA PHE A 153 8.73 -0.17 -11.71
C PHE A 153 7.84 -1.35 -11.38
N PHE A 154 7.44 -2.09 -12.41
CA PHE A 154 6.70 -3.34 -12.29
C PHE A 154 7.58 -4.50 -12.77
N PHE A 155 7.55 -5.61 -12.06
CA PHE A 155 8.35 -6.79 -12.30
C PHE A 155 7.45 -7.95 -12.68
N LYS A 156 7.79 -8.65 -13.75
CA LYS A 156 7.10 -9.88 -14.14
C LYS A 156 8.02 -10.76 -14.97
N ASP A 157 8.18 -12.03 -14.59
CA ASP A 157 8.87 -13.06 -15.38
C ASP A 157 10.26 -12.63 -15.89
N GLY A 158 11.02 -11.90 -15.06
CA GLY A 158 12.36 -11.40 -15.40
C GLY A 158 12.38 -10.20 -16.35
N LYS A 159 11.25 -9.56 -16.59
CA LYS A 159 11.12 -8.27 -17.29
C LYS A 159 10.72 -7.17 -16.30
N VAL A 160 11.08 -5.94 -16.67
CA VAL A 160 10.83 -4.73 -15.89
C VAL A 160 10.15 -3.70 -16.78
N TRP A 161 9.01 -3.19 -16.35
CA TRP A 161 8.34 -2.06 -16.98
C TRP A 161 8.53 -0.82 -16.13
N GLN A 162 9.07 0.24 -16.74
CA GLN A 162 9.23 1.54 -16.08
C GLN A 162 8.16 2.49 -16.58
N PHE A 163 7.34 3.01 -15.68
CA PHE A 163 6.32 4.01 -15.96
C PHE A 163 6.65 5.32 -15.24
N HIS A 164 6.19 6.43 -15.81
CA HIS A 164 6.01 7.69 -15.08
C HIS A 164 4.53 8.05 -15.16
N GLY A 165 3.84 8.00 -14.02
CA GLY A 165 2.39 7.98 -14.00
C GLY A 165 1.85 6.77 -14.78
N GLN A 166 1.11 7.03 -15.86
CA GLN A 166 0.54 5.99 -16.74
C GLN A 166 1.27 5.88 -18.09
N THR A 167 2.37 6.62 -18.27
CA THR A 167 3.16 6.60 -19.49
C THR A 167 4.32 5.64 -19.37
N LEU A 168 4.39 4.64 -20.25
CA LEU A 168 5.53 3.73 -20.35
C LEU A 168 6.77 4.51 -20.80
N LYS A 169 7.86 4.34 -20.06
CA LYS A 169 9.18 4.92 -20.35
C LYS A 169 10.15 3.91 -20.92
N GLY A 170 9.96 2.63 -20.62
CA GLY A 170 10.77 1.57 -21.19
C GLY A 170 10.42 0.21 -20.61
N GLN A 171 10.84 -0.81 -21.34
CA GLN A 171 10.78 -2.21 -20.93
C GLN A 171 12.20 -2.77 -21.01
N PHE A 172 12.64 -3.45 -19.96
CA PHE A 172 14.02 -3.91 -19.81
C PHE A 172 14.05 -5.34 -19.29
N LEU A 173 15.17 -6.03 -19.49
CA LEU A 173 15.42 -7.27 -18.78
C LEU A 173 15.84 -6.97 -17.33
N MET A 174 15.46 -7.85 -16.41
CA MET A 174 15.78 -7.72 -14.99
C MET A 174 17.28 -7.54 -14.76
N GLY A 175 18.12 -8.38 -15.39
CA GLY A 175 19.57 -8.31 -15.25
C GLY A 175 20.22 -7.07 -15.87
N GLU A 176 19.56 -6.41 -16.83
CA GLU A 176 20.06 -5.15 -17.42
C GLU A 176 19.78 -3.97 -16.49
N ARG A 177 18.58 -3.93 -15.90
CA ARG A 177 18.13 -2.80 -15.08
C ARG A 177 18.54 -2.92 -13.62
N PHE A 178 18.53 -4.14 -13.08
CA PHE A 178 18.83 -4.48 -11.69
C PHE A 178 19.80 -5.67 -11.64
N PRO A 179 21.07 -5.46 -12.01
CA PRO A 179 22.06 -6.54 -12.08
C PRO A 179 22.25 -7.21 -10.71
N GLY A 180 22.25 -8.55 -10.71
CA GLY A 180 22.44 -9.37 -9.50
C GLY A 180 21.17 -9.66 -8.69
N ILE A 181 20.02 -9.05 -9.04
CA ILE A 181 18.74 -9.35 -8.39
C ILE A 181 18.06 -10.54 -9.11
N PRO A 182 17.56 -11.55 -8.38
CA PRO A 182 16.90 -12.71 -9.00
C PRO A 182 15.55 -12.34 -9.64
N VAL A 183 15.09 -13.21 -10.55
CA VAL A 183 13.74 -13.14 -11.14
C VAL A 183 12.69 -13.80 -10.23
N GLY A 184 11.40 -13.51 -10.48
CA GLY A 184 10.28 -14.02 -9.67
C GLY A 184 10.37 -13.51 -8.24
N LEU A 185 10.29 -12.18 -8.11
CA LEU A 185 10.27 -11.51 -6.81
C LEU A 185 8.91 -11.71 -6.15
N ASP A 186 8.85 -11.69 -4.83
CA ASP A 186 7.58 -11.70 -4.11
C ASP A 186 7.13 -10.28 -3.72
N ALA A 187 8.09 -9.35 -3.60
CA ALA A 187 7.82 -7.94 -3.33
C ALA A 187 9.03 -7.07 -3.64
N ALA A 188 8.79 -5.76 -3.78
CA ALA A 188 9.82 -4.73 -3.84
C ALA A 188 9.32 -3.46 -3.14
N VAL A 189 10.20 -2.72 -2.47
CA VAL A 189 9.84 -1.46 -1.79
C VAL A 189 10.98 -0.45 -1.86
N GLU A 190 10.64 0.82 -2.10
CA GLU A 190 11.60 1.92 -1.95
C GLU A 190 12.00 2.10 -0.48
N CYS A 191 13.26 2.41 -0.22
CA CYS A 191 13.74 2.75 1.10
C CYS A 191 14.65 3.99 1.01
N PRO A 192 14.10 5.20 1.22
CA PRO A 192 14.86 6.43 1.07
C PRO A 192 15.93 6.58 2.15
N ALA A 193 16.94 7.41 1.87
CA ALA A 193 17.94 7.79 2.87
C ALA A 193 17.28 8.45 4.08
N GLY A 194 17.69 8.01 5.28
CA GLY A 194 17.07 8.40 6.55
C GLY A 194 16.19 7.30 7.15
N GLU A 195 15.55 6.49 6.31
CA GLU A 195 14.96 5.20 6.71
C GLU A 195 15.95 4.06 6.47
N CYS A 196 16.66 4.11 5.34
CA CYS A 196 17.82 3.28 5.04
C CYS A 196 19.13 4.10 5.09
N PRO A 197 20.31 3.45 5.18
CA PRO A 197 21.61 4.13 5.18
C PRO A 197 21.86 5.02 3.94
N GLN A 198 21.22 4.69 2.83
CA GLN A 198 21.23 5.42 1.57
C GLN A 198 19.94 5.11 0.80
N ASP A 199 19.61 5.91 -0.22
CA ASP A 199 18.50 5.61 -1.12
C ASP A 199 18.66 4.21 -1.72
N SER A 200 17.75 3.33 -1.37
CA SER A 200 17.81 1.90 -1.64
C SER A 200 16.47 1.38 -2.12
N VAL A 201 16.49 0.17 -2.68
CA VAL A 201 15.29 -0.62 -2.95
C VAL A 201 15.51 -1.97 -2.32
N LEU A 202 14.54 -2.44 -1.54
CA LEU A 202 14.57 -3.76 -0.92
C LEU A 202 13.76 -4.70 -1.81
N PHE A 203 14.36 -5.83 -2.19
CA PHE A 203 13.74 -6.87 -2.98
C PHE A 203 13.55 -8.12 -2.12
N PHE A 204 12.38 -8.75 -2.23
CA PHE A 204 12.03 -9.92 -1.46
C PHE A 204 11.83 -11.12 -2.39
N LYS A 205 12.39 -12.26 -1.99
CA LYS A 205 12.21 -13.55 -2.64
C LYS A 205 12.34 -14.65 -1.57
N GLY A 206 11.31 -15.47 -1.44
CA GLY A 206 11.18 -16.59 -0.50
C GLY A 206 11.24 -17.95 -1.15
#